data_AF-A0A0P9H550-F1
#
_entry.id   AF-A0A0P9H550-F1
#
_cell.length_a   1.000
_cell.length_b   1.000
_cell.length_c   1.000
_cell.angle_alpha   90.00
_cell.angle_beta   90.00
_cell.angle_gamma   90.00
#
_symmetry.space_group_name_H-M   'P 1'
#
loop_
_entity.id
_entity.type
_entity.pdbx_description
1 polymer ?
#
loop_
_entity_poly.entity_id
_entity_poly.type
_entity_poly.pdbx_seq_one_letter_code
_entity_poly.pdbx_strand_id
1 'polypeptide(L)' 'LWGGRRDDAELAPIAIPDNERGGWRVENEFVGAIRGEEAVKFTTFDTGVKYMAFTEAVAHSAATGAAVPIAL' A
#
# COMPACT_ATOMS: atom_id res chain seq x y z
N LEU A 1 5.25 20.13 1.20
CA LEU A 1 5.05 19.49 2.52
C LEU A 1 5.50 20.47 3.59
N TRP A 2 4.86 20.51 4.75
CA TRP A 2 5.25 21.37 5.87
C TRP A 2 5.53 20.50 7.09
N GLY A 3 6.53 20.87 7.89
CA GLY A 3 6.90 20.13 9.10
C GLY A 3 7.75 20.97 10.06
N GLY A 4 7.92 20.47 11.28
CA GLY A 4 8.68 21.12 12.33
C GLY A 4 9.08 20.13 13.42
N ARG A 5 10.06 20.49 14.23
CA ARG A 5 10.49 19.77 15.43
C ARG A 5 9.69 20.23 16.65
N ARG A 6 9.81 19.49 17.76
CA ARG A 6 9.05 19.72 18.99
C ARG A 6 9.15 21.16 19.52
N ASP A 7 10.28 21.81 19.32
CA ASP A 7 10.57 23.15 19.87
C ASP A 7 10.51 24.26 18.79
N ASP A 8 10.06 23.94 17.57
CA ASP A 8 9.89 24.94 16.51
C ASP A 8 8.63 25.76 16.77
N ALA A 9 8.75 27.09 16.66
CA ALA A 9 7.63 28.01 16.89
C ALA A 9 6.54 27.91 15.80
N GLU A 10 6.93 27.55 14.57
CA GLU A 10 6.05 27.40 13.42
C GLU A 10 6.54 26.28 12.49
N LEU A 11 5.65 25.76 11.64
CA LEU A 11 6.01 24.77 10.62
C LEU A 11 6.75 25.45 9.46
N ALA A 12 7.78 24.79 8.94
CA ALA A 12 8.54 25.25 7.78
C ALA A 12 8.26 24.38 6.53
N PRO A 13 8.42 24.92 5.32
CA PRO A 13 8.29 24.14 4.10
C PRO A 13 9.44 23.14 3.98
N ILE A 14 9.11 21.88 3.71
CA ILE A 14 10.04 20.80 3.40
C ILE A 14 10.13 20.67 1.88
N ALA A 15 11.31 20.94 1.34
CA ALA A 15 11.62 20.72 -0.07
C ALA A 15 11.64 19.21 -0.36
N ILE A 16 10.87 18.78 -1.37
CA ILE A 16 10.88 17.40 -1.86
C ILE A 16 11.69 17.41 -3.16
N PRO A 17 12.81 16.69 -3.25
CA PRO A 17 13.54 16.50 -4.50
C PRO A 17 12.63 15.98 -5.61
N ASP A 18 12.84 16.41 -6.86
CA ASP A 18 11.93 16.07 -7.97
C ASP A 18 11.81 14.54 -8.21
N ASN A 19 12.88 13.79 -7.95
CA ASN A 19 12.90 12.32 -8.02
C ASN A 19 12.14 11.63 -6.87
N GLU A 20 11.82 12.36 -5.80
CA GLU A 20 11.04 11.87 -4.66
C GLU A 20 9.59 12.38 -4.69
N ARG A 21 9.25 13.25 -5.64
CA ARG A 21 7.87 13.71 -5.83
C ARG A 21 7.02 12.56 -6.37
N GLY A 22 6.38 11.85 -5.45
CA GLY A 22 5.36 10.88 -5.79
C GLY A 22 4.17 11.55 -6.50
N GLY A 23 3.76 10.98 -7.63
CA GLY A 23 2.52 11.32 -8.32
C GLY A 23 1.56 10.14 -8.30
N TRP A 24 0.26 10.42 -8.44
CA TRP A 24 -0.72 9.36 -8.63
C TRP A 24 -0.56 8.73 -10.02
N ARG A 25 -0.12 7.48 -10.08
CA ARG A 25 0.10 6.74 -11.34
C ARG A 25 -0.49 5.33 -11.34
N VAL A 26 -1.37 5.01 -10.38
CA VAL A 26 -1.86 3.64 -10.16
C VAL A 26 -2.41 3.01 -11.45
N GLU A 27 -3.30 3.71 -12.16
CA GLU A 27 -3.94 3.20 -13.38
C GLU A 27 -2.96 3.12 -14.56
N ASN A 28 -2.04 4.07 -14.65
CA ASN A 28 -1.02 4.10 -15.70
C ASN A 28 -0.06 2.92 -15.55
N GLU A 29 0.44 2.69 -14.33
CA GLU A 29 1.32 1.55 -14.02
C GLU A 29 0.60 0.21 -14.22
N PHE A 30 -0.70 0.14 -13.90
CA PHE A 30 -1.51 -1.05 -14.15
C PHE A 30 -1.64 -1.36 -15.65
N VAL A 31 -1.98 -0.37 -16.47
CA VAL A 31 -2.07 -0.54 -17.93
C VAL A 31 -0.71 -0.86 -18.55
N GLY A 32 0.36 -0.20 -18.10
CA GLY A 32 1.72 -0.48 -18.52
C GLY A 32 2.13 -1.93 -18.22
N ALA A 33 1.78 -2.44 -17.04
CA ALA A 33 2.02 -3.84 -16.69
C ALA A 33 1.26 -4.83 -17.59
N ILE A 34 -0.01 -4.53 -17.94
CA ILE A 34 -0.78 -5.35 -18.88
C ILE A 34 -0.12 -5.37 -20.27
N ARG A 35 0.41 -4.24 -20.71
CA ARG A 35 1.07 -4.10 -22.02
C ARG A 35 2.49 -4.67 -22.06
N GLY A 36 3.05 -5.04 -20.90
CA GLY A 36 4.45 -5.46 -20.79
C GLY A 36 5.46 -4.30 -20.86
N GLU A 37 5.00 -3.06 -20.70
CA GLU A 37 5.81 -1.84 -20.73
C GLU A 37 6.38 -1.50 -19.33
N GLU A 38 5.70 -1.95 -18.27
CA GLU A 38 6.12 -1.77 -16.88
C GLU A 38 6.09 -3.10 -16.11
N ALA A 39 6.89 -3.21 -15.05
CA ALA A 39 6.83 -4.33 -14.12
C ALA A 39 5.77 -4.10 -13.03
N VAL A 40 5.18 -5.18 -12.51
CA VAL A 40 4.31 -5.11 -11.33
C VAL A 40 5.17 -4.72 -10.10
N LYS A 41 4.96 -3.53 -9.55
CA LYS A 41 5.73 -2.99 -8.42
C LYS A 41 5.11 -3.22 -7.04
N PHE A 42 3.78 -3.32 -6.98
CA PHE A 42 3.04 -3.40 -5.72
C PHE A 42 2.54 -4.82 -5.47
N THR A 43 1.24 -5.05 -5.63
CA THR A 43 0.59 -6.33 -5.31
C THR A 43 0.69 -7.29 -6.49
N THR A 44 1.55 -8.31 -6.35
CA THR A 44 1.54 -9.45 -7.27
C THR A 44 0.29 -10.30 -7.07
N PHE A 45 0.01 -11.20 -8.01
CA PHE A 45 -1.13 -12.13 -7.89
C PHE A 45 -1.04 -13.00 -6.63
N ASP A 46 0.13 -13.61 -6.36
CA ASP A 46 0.36 -14.42 -5.15
C ASP A 46 0.14 -13.61 -3.86
N THR A 47 0.63 -12.37 -3.83
CA THR A 47 0.38 -11.44 -2.72
C THR A 47 -1.12 -11.14 -2.57
N GLY A 48 -1.83 -10.95 -3.68
CA GLY A 48 -3.28 -10.73 -3.69
C GLY A 48 -4.06 -11.91 -3.12
N VAL A 49 -3.68 -13.15 -3.47
CA VAL A 49 -4.29 -14.36 -2.92
C VAL A 49 -4.06 -14.46 -1.41
N LYS A 50 -2.85 -14.15 -0.93
CA LYS A 50 -2.55 -14.10 0.51
C LYS A 50 -3.42 -13.10 1.27
N TYR A 51 -3.72 -11.95 0.66
CA TYR A 51 -4.62 -10.97 1.26
C TYR A 51 -6.05 -11.50 1.35
N MET A 52 -6.54 -12.17 0.32
CA MET A 52 -7.88 -12.78 0.34
C MET A 52 -7.98 -13.84 1.45
N ALA A 53 -6.99 -14.72 1.58
CA ALA A 53 -6.95 -15.73 2.63
C ALA A 53 -6.97 -15.12 4.04
N PHE A 54 -6.22 -14.02 4.25
CA PHE A 54 -6.27 -13.28 5.51
C PHE A 54 -7.64 -12.66 5.78
N THR A 55 -8.22 -11.96 4.80
CA THR A 55 -9.54 -11.34 4.93
C THR A 55 -10.63 -12.37 5.23
N GLU A 56 -10.56 -13.56 4.62
CA GLU A 56 -11.46 -14.67 4.91
C GLU A 56 -11.30 -15.20 6.34
N ALA A 57 -10.06 -15.42 6.80
CA ALA A 57 -9.78 -15.84 8.17
C ALA A 57 -10.29 -14.81 9.21
N VAL A 58 -10.16 -13.50 8.92
CA VAL A 58 -10.71 -12.43 9.76
C VAL A 58 -12.24 -12.50 9.82
N ALA A 59 -12.91 -12.65 8.68
CA ALA A 59 -14.36 -12.76 8.63
C ALA A 59 -14.87 -13.97 9.44
N HIS A 60 -14.20 -15.12 9.31
CA HIS A 60 -14.54 -16.33 10.05
C HIS A 60 -14.27 -16.18 11.56
N SER A 61 -13.15 -15.55 11.93
CA SER A 61 -12.83 -15.26 13.33
C SER A 61 -13.87 -14.35 13.97
N ALA A 62 -14.30 -13.30 13.27
CA ALA A 62 -15.34 -12.39 13.75
C ALA A 62 -16.70 -13.08 13.93
N ALA A 63 -17.05 -14.03 13.05
CA ALA A 63 -18.30 -14.78 13.12
C ALA A 63 -18.32 -15.81 14.27
N THR A 64 -17.16 -16.41 14.59
CA THR A 64 -17.05 -17.50 15.57
C THR A 64 -16.57 -17.05 16.95
N GLY A 65 -15.98 -15.85 17.05
CA GLY A 65 -15.35 -15.36 18.27
C GLY A 65 -14.08 -16.13 18.66
N ALA A 66 -13.48 -16.88 17.73
CA ALA A 66 -12.32 -17.72 17.96
C ALA A 66 -11.16 -17.34 17.01
N ALA A 67 -9.93 -17.67 17.40
CA ALA A 67 -8.78 -17.55 16.52
C ALA A 67 -8.88 -18.57 15.37
N VAL A 68 -8.71 -18.10 14.14
CA VAL A 68 -8.77 -18.92 12.93
C VAL A 68 -7.39 -18.87 12.25
N PRO A 69 -6.76 -20.03 11.95
CA PRO A 69 -5.51 -20.04 11.19
C PRO A 69 -5.75 -19.59 9.75
N ILE A 70 -4.81 -18.83 9.20
CA ILE A 70 -4.83 -18.43 7.79
C ILE A 70 -4.38 -19.64 6.96
N ALA A 71 -5.23 -20.11 6.05
CA ALA A 71 -4.88 -21.19 5.13
C ALA A 71 -4.14 -20.61 3.90
N LEU A 72 -3.01 -21.21 3.52
CA LEU A 72 -2.30 -20.98 2.25
C LEU A 72 -1.94 -22.33 1.63
#